data_AF-A0A2V7RG35-F1
#
_entry.id   AF-A0A2V7RG35-F1
#
_cell.length_a   1.000
_cell.length_b   1.000
_cell.length_c   1.000
_cell.angle_alpha   90.00
_cell.angle_beta   90.00
_cell.angle_gamma   90.00
#
_symmetry.space_group_name_H-M   'P 1'
#
loop_
_entity.id
_entity.type
_entity.pdbx_description
1 polymer ?
#
loop_
_entity_poly.entity_id
_entity_poly.type
_entity_poly.pdbx_seq_one_letter_code
_entity_poly.pdbx_strand_id
1 'polypeptide(L)'
;MFRSFTFLAPYFFRTDSTPIIPVRALVLPPLQRWSLPRTVPLPAPRSQGMSHGLGAARFPPGTLGKTFVWDTTAKGYVASTDPGAPANGARFVVYLTAQGPLLPVQPSLPLTPLGYVDLTDRSTGGNAVVGITLVGTAGATTATYADYTLAGPPPGGVEFTESLAGYVTDGLTRLDLTSAFTSTLSALTTHTTADVAGQDVHVVETVSFAAAAAVELSPDFSLTSAGETVRAMGSFVVDTVAQTAGGSFAVTVNGRPFATVTLGLHGAGYAAAPGVTLDAADEEALAALVSGSFGLFGLVLSLTLPGLVLGV
;
A
#
# COMPACT_ATOMS: atom_id res chain seq x y z
N MET A 1 -2.36 0.16 -11.70
CA MET A 1 -2.65 -1.29 -11.61
C MET A 1 -3.01 -1.71 -10.18
N PHE A 2 -2.23 -1.37 -9.14
CA PHE A 2 -2.48 -1.79 -7.75
C PHE A 2 -3.76 -1.29 -7.06
N ARG A 3 -4.45 -0.27 -7.59
CA ARG A 3 -5.75 0.20 -7.06
C ARG A 3 -6.84 -0.89 -7.10
N SER A 4 -6.67 -1.94 -7.90
CA SER A 4 -7.62 -3.04 -7.95
C SER A 4 -7.63 -3.92 -6.69
N PHE A 5 -6.54 -3.97 -5.92
CA PHE A 5 -6.47 -4.74 -4.67
C PHE A 5 -7.43 -4.21 -3.60
N THR A 6 -7.69 -2.90 -3.61
CA THR A 6 -8.71 -2.27 -2.73
C THR A 6 -10.13 -2.82 -2.97
N PHE A 7 -10.42 -3.40 -4.15
CA PHE A 7 -11.72 -4.04 -4.43
C PHE A 7 -11.86 -5.45 -3.90
N LEU A 8 -10.75 -6.13 -3.66
CA LEU A 8 -10.80 -7.51 -3.17
C LEU A 8 -11.10 -7.54 -1.67
N ALA A 9 -10.73 -6.49 -0.95
CA ALA A 9 -10.95 -6.33 0.49
C ALA A 9 -12.36 -6.74 0.97
N PRO A 10 -13.49 -6.19 0.45
CA PRO A 10 -14.83 -6.57 0.89
C PRO A 10 -15.23 -8.04 0.67
N TYR A 11 -14.55 -8.78 -0.21
CA TYR A 11 -14.90 -10.16 -0.56
C TYR A 11 -14.16 -11.22 0.25
N PHE A 12 -13.18 -10.84 1.08
CA PHE A 12 -12.63 -11.74 2.09
C PHE A 12 -13.16 -11.49 3.50
N PHE A 13 -14.05 -10.51 3.70
CA PHE A 13 -14.81 -10.34 4.93
C PHE A 13 -16.13 -11.15 4.90
N ARG A 14 -16.49 -11.79 6.02
CA ARG A 14 -17.81 -12.42 6.21
C ARG A 14 -18.91 -11.34 6.14
N THR A 15 -20.08 -11.67 5.59
CA THR A 15 -21.29 -10.81 5.50
C THR A 15 -21.77 -10.20 6.83
N ASP A 16 -21.27 -10.72 7.93
CA ASP A 16 -21.62 -10.47 9.32
C ASP A 16 -20.44 -9.83 10.10
N SER A 17 -19.35 -9.50 9.41
CA SER A 17 -18.19 -8.79 9.96
C SER A 17 -18.38 -7.28 9.77
N THR A 18 -18.42 -6.52 10.87
CA THR A 18 -18.32 -5.06 10.78
C THR A 18 -16.92 -4.71 10.26
N PRO A 19 -16.78 -4.01 9.12
CA PRO A 19 -15.48 -3.68 8.57
C PRO A 19 -14.72 -2.76 9.54
N ILE A 20 -13.56 -3.21 10.01
CA ILE A 20 -12.53 -2.30 10.48
C ILE A 20 -12.05 -1.60 9.22
N ILE A 21 -12.40 -0.33 9.07
CA ILE A 21 -12.01 0.51 7.94
C ILE A 21 -10.48 0.57 7.94
N PRO A 22 -9.77 -0.07 6.98
CA PRO A 22 -8.35 0.15 6.83
C PRO A 22 -8.17 1.55 6.29
N VAL A 23 -7.21 2.27 6.87
CA VAL A 23 -6.77 3.60 6.48
C VAL A 23 -6.72 3.71 4.96
N ARG A 24 -7.47 4.69 4.43
CA ARG A 24 -7.49 5.03 3.00
C ARG A 24 -6.04 5.18 2.54
N ALA A 25 -5.66 4.42 1.51
CA ALA A 25 -4.46 4.69 0.75
C ALA A 25 -4.42 6.19 0.41
N LEU A 26 -3.43 6.89 0.97
CA LEU A 26 -3.08 8.26 0.61
C LEU A 26 -2.56 8.23 -0.84
N VAL A 27 -3.48 8.08 -1.79
CA VAL A 27 -3.27 8.62 -3.12
C VAL A 27 -3.61 10.10 -3.00
N LEU A 28 -2.59 10.94 -2.81
CA LEU A 28 -2.74 12.36 -3.10
C LEU A 28 -2.98 12.50 -4.61
N PRO A 29 -4.16 12.96 -5.06
CA PRO A 29 -4.32 13.35 -6.46
C PRO A 29 -3.50 14.61 -6.72
N PRO A 30 -3.12 14.91 -7.99
CA PRO A 30 -2.59 16.23 -8.32
C PRO A 30 -3.61 17.28 -7.87
N LEU A 31 -3.21 18.12 -6.90
CA LEU A 31 -4.09 19.07 -6.23
C LEU A 31 -4.49 20.21 -7.19
N GLN A 32 -5.54 19.98 -7.98
CA GLN A 32 -6.29 21.06 -8.62
C GLN A 32 -7.61 21.30 -7.90
N ARG A 33 -7.65 22.45 -7.21
CA ARG A 33 -8.78 23.24 -6.67
C ARG A 33 -10.14 22.53 -6.57
N TRP A 34 -10.51 22.04 -5.39
CA TRP A 34 -11.93 21.88 -5.02
C TRP A 34 -12.18 22.20 -3.53
N SER A 35 -13.28 22.92 -3.30
CA SER A 35 -13.91 23.25 -2.02
C SER A 35 -14.76 22.08 -1.50
N LEU A 36 -14.83 21.91 -0.17
CA LEU A 36 -15.54 20.82 0.50
C LEU A 36 -16.88 21.27 1.10
N PRO A 37 -17.98 20.50 0.96
CA PRO A 37 -19.16 20.64 1.80
C PRO A 37 -19.02 19.94 3.17
N ARG A 38 -19.87 20.38 4.11
CA ARG A 38 -19.85 20.15 5.57
C ARG A 38 -19.84 18.69 6.07
N THR A 39 -19.19 18.56 7.22
CA THR A 39 -19.07 17.50 8.25
C THR A 39 -20.15 16.40 8.34
N VAL A 40 -19.68 15.16 8.57
CA VAL A 40 -20.44 14.07 9.21
C VAL A 40 -19.61 13.52 10.39
N PRO A 41 -20.18 13.34 11.60
CA PRO A 41 -19.44 12.82 12.76
C PRO A 41 -19.28 11.29 12.70
N LEU A 42 -18.11 10.77 13.11
CA LEU A 42 -17.84 9.33 13.25
C LEU A 42 -18.04 8.88 14.71
N PRO A 43 -18.80 7.80 14.99
CA PRO A 43 -18.93 7.22 16.33
C PRO A 43 -17.75 6.29 16.67
N ALA A 44 -17.41 6.21 17.96
CA ALA A 44 -16.29 5.42 18.49
C ALA A 44 -16.51 3.89 18.41
N PRO A 45 -15.46 3.07 18.17
CA PRO A 45 -15.58 1.63 18.07
C PRO A 45 -15.72 0.95 19.46
N ARG A 46 -16.63 -0.02 19.55
CA ARG A 46 -16.73 -0.99 20.66
C ARG A 46 -16.00 -2.28 20.28
N SER A 47 -15.21 -2.80 21.20
CA SER A 47 -14.50 -4.08 21.09
C SER A 47 -15.47 -5.26 21.13
N GLN A 48 -15.40 -6.12 20.11
CA GLN A 48 -15.94 -7.49 20.13
C GLN A 48 -14.84 -8.40 19.60
N GLY A 49 -14.43 -9.37 20.42
CA GLY A 49 -13.20 -10.14 20.25
C GLY A 49 -13.22 -11.07 19.03
N MET A 50 -12.23 -10.93 18.17
CA MET A 50 -11.83 -11.96 17.21
C MET A 50 -11.01 -13.02 17.93
N SER A 51 -11.69 -14.10 18.33
CA SER A 51 -11.02 -15.36 18.71
C SER A 51 -10.98 -16.27 17.49
N HIS A 52 -9.97 -16.08 16.63
CA HIS A 52 -9.65 -17.09 15.62
C HIS A 52 -8.70 -18.12 16.25
N GLY A 53 -9.24 -19.30 16.55
CA GLY A 53 -8.46 -20.42 17.03
C GLY A 53 -7.36 -20.82 16.04
N LEU A 54 -6.23 -21.29 16.57
CA LEU A 54 -5.12 -21.87 15.83
C LEU A 54 -5.66 -22.95 14.86
N GLY A 55 -5.64 -22.67 13.56
CA GLY A 55 -6.08 -23.59 12.51
C GLY A 55 -7.34 -23.21 11.71
N ALA A 56 -7.86 -21.98 11.82
CA ALA A 56 -8.95 -21.53 10.95
C ALA A 56 -8.53 -21.54 9.45
N ALA A 57 -9.40 -22.06 8.58
CA ALA A 57 -9.18 -22.03 7.14
C ALA A 57 -9.03 -20.58 6.66
N ARG A 58 -7.87 -20.27 6.07
CA ARG A 58 -7.45 -18.93 5.63
C ARG A 58 -8.32 -18.37 4.52
N PHE A 59 -8.78 -19.28 3.66
CA PHE A 59 -9.72 -19.01 2.60
C PHE A 59 -11.13 -19.40 3.05
N PRO A 60 -12.16 -18.57 2.77
CA PRO A 60 -13.54 -18.92 3.08
C PRO A 60 -13.94 -20.27 2.44
N PRO A 61 -14.81 -21.07 3.07
CA PRO A 61 -15.25 -22.35 2.52
C PRO A 61 -15.77 -22.20 1.08
N GLY A 62 -15.31 -23.08 0.19
CA GLY A 62 -15.75 -23.10 -1.21
C GLY A 62 -15.11 -22.04 -2.11
N THR A 63 -14.02 -21.37 -1.69
CA THR A 63 -13.22 -20.46 -2.53
C THR A 63 -12.00 -21.12 -3.18
N LEU A 64 -11.49 -22.20 -2.57
CA LEU A 64 -10.32 -22.92 -3.06
C LEU A 64 -10.53 -23.50 -4.47
N GLY A 65 -9.53 -23.33 -5.33
CA GLY A 65 -9.57 -23.79 -6.71
C GLY A 65 -10.54 -23.03 -7.61
N LYS A 66 -11.07 -21.88 -7.17
CA LYS A 66 -12.03 -21.10 -7.96
C LYS A 66 -11.45 -19.81 -8.52
N THR A 67 -11.90 -19.50 -9.73
CA THR A 67 -11.70 -18.20 -10.37
C THR A 67 -12.87 -17.29 -10.05
N PHE A 68 -12.59 -16.02 -9.78
CA PHE A 68 -13.56 -14.98 -9.49
C PHE A 68 -13.49 -13.89 -10.56
N VAL A 69 -14.65 -13.52 -11.10
CA VAL A 69 -14.82 -12.51 -12.15
C VAL A 69 -15.70 -11.38 -11.65
N TRP A 70 -15.53 -10.17 -12.19
CA TRP A 70 -16.35 -9.03 -11.78
C TRP A 70 -17.74 -9.10 -12.41
N ASP A 71 -18.76 -9.13 -11.57
CA ASP A 71 -20.17 -9.00 -11.94
C ASP A 71 -20.57 -7.53 -11.93
N THR A 72 -20.97 -7.02 -13.11
CA THR A 72 -21.35 -5.62 -13.29
C THR A 72 -22.69 -5.25 -12.65
N THR A 73 -23.53 -6.23 -12.35
CA THR A 73 -24.85 -6.10 -11.72
C THR A 73 -24.71 -6.15 -10.20
N ALA A 74 -24.02 -7.17 -9.67
CA ALA A 74 -23.75 -7.29 -8.25
C ALA A 74 -22.69 -6.30 -7.73
N LYS A 75 -21.98 -5.64 -8.66
CA LYS A 75 -20.86 -4.73 -8.37
C LYS A 75 -19.80 -5.40 -7.51
N GLY A 76 -19.43 -6.63 -7.90
CA GLY A 76 -18.56 -7.46 -7.09
C GLY A 76 -17.99 -8.69 -7.77
N TYR A 77 -17.00 -9.30 -7.12
CA TYR A 77 -16.43 -10.56 -7.60
C TYR A 77 -17.33 -11.75 -7.27
N VAL A 78 -17.63 -12.56 -8.27
CA VAL A 78 -18.43 -13.78 -8.14
C VAL A 78 -17.64 -14.97 -8.69
N ALA A 79 -17.90 -16.15 -8.14
CA ALA A 79 -17.26 -17.37 -8.63
C ALA A 79 -17.67 -17.65 -10.08
N SER A 80 -16.67 -17.86 -10.93
CA SER A 80 -16.79 -18.30 -12.31
C SER A 80 -16.49 -19.80 -12.42
N THR A 81 -16.86 -20.39 -13.56
CA THR A 81 -16.41 -21.73 -13.98
C THR A 81 -15.07 -21.71 -14.71
N ASP A 82 -14.45 -20.53 -14.86
CA ASP A 82 -13.18 -20.38 -15.56
C ASP A 82 -12.06 -21.19 -14.87
N PRO A 83 -11.32 -22.01 -15.64
CA PRO A 83 -10.27 -22.85 -15.09
C PRO A 83 -9.00 -22.04 -14.75
N GLY A 84 -8.07 -22.69 -14.04
CA GLY A 84 -6.71 -22.19 -13.85
C GLY A 84 -6.40 -21.60 -12.48
N ALA A 85 -7.39 -21.50 -11.59
CA ALA A 85 -7.14 -21.11 -10.20
C ALA A 85 -6.29 -22.16 -9.45
N PRO A 86 -5.39 -21.75 -8.54
CA PRO A 86 -4.60 -22.67 -7.74
C PRO A 86 -5.48 -23.57 -6.85
N ALA A 87 -5.15 -24.86 -6.75
CA ALA A 87 -5.93 -25.81 -5.95
C ALA A 87 -5.98 -25.45 -4.44
N ASN A 88 -4.90 -24.88 -3.93
CA ASN A 88 -4.74 -24.39 -2.55
C ASN A 88 -4.96 -22.87 -2.44
N GLY A 89 -5.74 -22.28 -3.35
CA GLY A 89 -5.85 -20.84 -3.45
C GLY A 89 -7.07 -20.37 -4.24
N ALA A 90 -7.08 -19.10 -4.61
CA ALA A 90 -8.14 -18.49 -5.41
C ALA A 90 -7.54 -17.55 -6.46
N ARG A 91 -8.22 -17.42 -7.60
CA ARG A 91 -7.85 -16.50 -8.68
C ARG A 91 -8.87 -15.37 -8.81
N PHE A 92 -8.42 -14.14 -8.98
CA PHE A 92 -9.27 -12.99 -9.25
C PHE A 92 -8.87 -12.34 -10.58
N VAL A 93 -9.81 -12.23 -11.53
CA VAL A 93 -9.55 -11.57 -12.82
C VAL A 93 -9.45 -10.06 -12.62
N VAL A 94 -8.36 -9.45 -13.07
CA VAL A 94 -8.13 -8.01 -12.94
C VAL A 94 -8.64 -7.30 -14.19
N TYR A 95 -9.40 -6.22 -13.99
CA TYR A 95 -9.99 -5.42 -15.07
C TYR A 95 -9.43 -4.00 -15.11
N LEU A 96 -9.49 -3.39 -16.29
CA LEU A 96 -9.26 -1.95 -16.46
C LEU A 96 -10.29 -1.16 -15.63
N THR A 97 -9.85 -0.11 -14.96
CA THR A 97 -10.69 0.74 -14.12
C THR A 97 -11.08 2.03 -14.83
N ALA A 98 -12.32 2.49 -14.65
CA ALA A 98 -12.73 3.81 -15.10
C ALA A 98 -11.93 4.90 -14.36
N GLN A 99 -11.39 5.87 -15.11
CA GLN A 99 -10.80 7.07 -14.52
C GLN A 99 -11.93 8.00 -14.08
N GLY A 100 -12.01 8.31 -12.79
CA GLY A 100 -13.01 9.24 -12.25
C GLY A 100 -12.70 9.66 -10.81
N PRO A 101 -13.17 10.85 -10.38
CA PRO A 101 -12.90 11.39 -9.03
C PRO A 101 -13.75 10.73 -7.94
N LEU A 102 -14.71 9.88 -8.29
CA LEU A 102 -15.64 9.27 -7.34
C LEU A 102 -15.10 7.91 -6.87
N LEU A 103 -14.83 7.84 -5.56
CA LEU A 103 -14.65 6.59 -4.84
C LEU A 103 -16.03 5.96 -4.57
N PRO A 104 -16.15 4.63 -4.66
CA PRO A 104 -15.11 3.67 -5.04
C PRO A 104 -14.84 3.70 -6.54
N VAL A 105 -13.56 3.59 -6.92
CA VAL A 105 -13.15 3.34 -8.31
C VAL A 105 -13.87 2.05 -8.78
N GLN A 106 -14.23 1.88 -10.05
CA GLN A 106 -14.90 0.65 -10.53
C GLN A 106 -14.25 0.19 -11.82
N PRO A 107 -14.32 -1.12 -12.18
CA PRO A 107 -13.98 -1.56 -13.51
C PRO A 107 -14.73 -0.73 -14.56
N SER A 108 -14.02 -0.33 -15.62
CA SER A 108 -14.63 0.36 -16.75
C SER A 108 -15.67 -0.55 -17.40
N LEU A 109 -16.74 0.05 -17.93
CA LEU A 109 -17.71 -0.65 -18.75
C LEU A 109 -17.51 -0.22 -20.21
N PRO A 110 -17.37 -1.16 -21.17
CA PRO A 110 -17.37 -2.61 -20.99
C PRO A 110 -16.12 -3.13 -20.23
N LEU A 111 -16.29 -4.28 -19.55
CA LEU A 111 -15.20 -4.91 -18.81
C LEU A 111 -14.06 -5.30 -19.76
N THR A 112 -12.86 -4.83 -19.45
CA THR A 112 -11.65 -5.16 -20.21
C THR A 112 -10.67 -5.88 -19.29
N PRO A 113 -10.51 -7.22 -19.41
CA PRO A 113 -9.58 -7.97 -18.56
C PRO A 113 -8.14 -7.60 -18.91
N LEU A 114 -7.32 -7.40 -17.88
CA LEU A 114 -5.88 -7.10 -17.99
C LEU A 114 -5.01 -8.30 -17.61
N GLY A 115 -5.56 -9.23 -16.83
CA GLY A 115 -4.80 -10.30 -16.21
C GLY A 115 -5.55 -10.90 -15.03
N TYR A 116 -4.81 -11.45 -14.07
CA TYR A 116 -5.37 -12.02 -12.84
C TYR A 116 -4.39 -11.93 -11.67
N VAL A 117 -4.92 -12.04 -10.47
CA VAL A 117 -4.17 -12.24 -9.23
C VAL A 117 -4.47 -13.63 -8.71
N ASP A 118 -3.43 -14.41 -8.45
CA ASP A 118 -3.50 -15.67 -7.72
C ASP A 118 -3.11 -15.44 -6.26
N LEU A 119 -3.97 -15.91 -5.36
CA LEU A 119 -3.69 -15.99 -3.93
C LEU A 119 -3.52 -17.46 -3.59
N THR A 120 -2.44 -17.80 -2.88
CA THR A 120 -2.10 -19.19 -2.53
C THR A 120 -1.83 -19.31 -1.05
N ASP A 121 -2.38 -20.34 -0.42
CA ASP A 121 -1.97 -20.70 0.93
C ASP A 121 -0.58 -21.34 0.87
N ARG A 122 0.42 -20.64 1.43
CA ARG A 122 1.81 -21.11 1.53
C ARG A 122 2.21 -21.37 2.99
N SER A 123 1.22 -21.45 3.89
CA SER A 123 1.47 -21.60 5.32
C SER A 123 2.27 -22.87 5.61
N THR A 124 3.26 -22.74 6.50
CA THR A 124 4.11 -23.86 6.93
C THR A 124 4.24 -23.85 8.46
N GLY A 125 3.97 -24.98 9.08
CA GLY A 125 3.90 -25.06 10.55
C GLY A 125 2.81 -24.13 11.12
N GLY A 126 3.11 -23.45 12.23
CA GLY A 126 2.22 -22.47 12.85
C GLY A 126 2.25 -21.07 12.23
N ASN A 127 3.07 -20.86 11.19
CA ASN A 127 3.21 -19.56 10.55
C ASN A 127 2.28 -19.43 9.36
N ALA A 128 1.50 -18.37 9.42
CA ALA A 128 0.55 -18.03 8.40
C ALA A 128 1.31 -17.35 7.25
N VAL A 129 1.40 -18.00 6.07
CA VAL A 129 1.94 -17.36 4.84
C VAL A 129 0.93 -17.36 3.67
N VAL A 130 0.71 -16.22 3.01
CA VAL A 130 -0.05 -16.12 1.76
C VAL A 130 0.93 -15.73 0.64
N GLY A 131 0.90 -16.45 -0.47
CA GLY A 131 1.56 -16.05 -1.71
C GLY A 131 0.62 -15.30 -2.63
N ILE A 132 1.09 -14.21 -3.21
CA ILE A 132 0.34 -13.35 -4.12
C ILE A 132 1.13 -13.25 -5.43
N THR A 133 0.50 -13.60 -6.54
CA THR A 133 1.10 -13.48 -7.87
C THR A 133 0.17 -12.69 -8.79
N LEU A 134 0.63 -11.54 -9.30
CA LEU A 134 -0.08 -10.72 -10.27
C LEU A 134 0.45 -11.02 -11.67
N VAL A 135 -0.43 -11.47 -12.55
CA VAL A 135 -0.10 -11.84 -13.92
C VAL A 135 -0.90 -10.97 -14.88
N GLY A 136 -0.21 -10.34 -15.84
CA GLY A 136 -0.81 -9.66 -16.97
C GLY A 136 -0.94 -10.56 -18.18
N THR A 137 -2.08 -10.43 -18.87
CA THR A 137 -2.41 -11.20 -20.07
C THR A 137 -2.86 -10.31 -21.24
N ALA A 138 -2.83 -8.98 -21.08
CA ALA A 138 -3.24 -8.04 -22.12
C ALA A 138 -2.23 -7.91 -23.28
N GLY A 139 -0.97 -8.31 -23.07
CA GLY A 139 0.09 -8.25 -24.08
C GLY A 139 0.19 -9.51 -24.94
N ALA A 140 1.12 -9.49 -25.91
CA ALA A 140 1.41 -10.66 -26.76
C ALA A 140 1.99 -11.86 -25.98
N THR A 141 2.57 -11.60 -24.81
CA THR A 141 3.08 -12.62 -23.89
C THR A 141 2.53 -12.37 -22.49
N THR A 142 2.33 -13.45 -21.74
CA THR A 142 1.98 -13.39 -20.33
C THR A 142 3.17 -12.92 -19.51
N ALA A 143 2.96 -11.95 -18.61
CA ALA A 143 4.02 -11.38 -17.78
C ALA A 143 3.61 -11.37 -16.30
N THR A 144 4.52 -11.74 -15.41
CA THR A 144 4.32 -11.63 -13.96
C THR A 144 4.77 -10.25 -13.49
N TYR A 145 3.82 -9.43 -13.04
CA TYR A 145 4.04 -8.07 -12.55
C TYR A 145 4.28 -7.98 -11.04
N ALA A 146 3.91 -9.01 -10.28
CA ALA A 146 4.28 -9.13 -8.88
C ALA A 146 4.32 -10.60 -8.47
N ASP A 147 5.27 -10.97 -7.62
CA ASP A 147 5.26 -12.22 -6.87
C ASP A 147 5.85 -11.95 -5.49
N TYR A 148 5.01 -12.03 -4.47
CA TYR A 148 5.39 -11.73 -3.11
C TYR A 148 4.61 -12.57 -2.11
N THR A 149 5.12 -12.63 -0.90
CA THR A 149 4.48 -13.30 0.22
C THR A 149 4.17 -12.30 1.31
N LEU A 150 3.04 -12.52 1.96
CA LEU A 150 2.69 -11.94 3.24
C LEU A 150 2.81 -13.02 4.30
N ALA A 151 3.44 -12.71 5.43
CA ALA A 151 3.61 -13.63 6.54
C ALA A 151 3.51 -12.92 7.88
N GLY A 152 2.84 -13.54 8.84
CA GLY A 152 2.70 -13.00 10.18
C GLY A 152 2.22 -14.06 11.16
N PRO A 153 2.39 -13.82 12.48
CA PRO A 153 1.77 -14.66 13.48
C PRO A 153 0.24 -14.56 13.37
N PRO A 154 -0.50 -15.60 13.78
CA PRO A 154 -1.94 -15.50 13.90
C PRO A 154 -2.33 -14.26 14.70
N PRO A 155 -3.35 -13.48 14.28
CA PRO A 155 -3.72 -12.26 14.97
C PRO A 155 -4.04 -12.55 16.44
N GLY A 156 -3.32 -11.89 17.34
CA GLY A 156 -3.41 -12.07 18.79
C GLY A 156 -3.63 -10.74 19.49
N GLY A 157 -4.89 -10.33 19.68
CA GLY A 157 -5.23 -9.10 20.40
C GLY A 157 -5.42 -7.89 19.48
N VAL A 158 -4.97 -6.71 19.94
CA VAL A 158 -5.14 -5.41 19.25
C VAL A 158 -3.89 -4.97 18.49
N GLU A 159 -2.84 -5.79 18.53
CA GLU A 159 -1.59 -5.58 17.82
C GLU A 159 -1.55 -6.49 16.59
N PHE A 160 -1.08 -5.94 15.48
CA PHE A 160 -0.97 -6.62 14.20
C PHE A 160 0.47 -6.53 13.73
N THR A 161 1.08 -7.67 13.42
CA THR A 161 2.43 -7.70 12.85
C THR A 161 2.43 -8.53 11.59
N GLU A 162 2.93 -7.97 10.50
CA GLU A 162 2.97 -8.63 9.20
C GLU A 162 4.32 -8.35 8.55
N SER A 163 4.76 -9.26 7.70
CA SER A 163 5.93 -9.10 6.87
C SER A 163 5.57 -9.33 5.42
N LEU A 164 6.15 -8.53 4.55
CA LEU A 164 6.06 -8.63 3.10
C LEU A 164 7.45 -8.95 2.57
N ALA A 165 7.56 -9.90 1.64
CA ALA A 165 8.79 -10.15 0.89
C ALA A 165 8.49 -10.58 -0.53
N GLY A 166 9.18 -10.02 -1.52
CA GLY A 166 9.05 -10.41 -2.92
C GLY A 166 9.41 -9.30 -3.88
N TYR A 167 8.76 -9.25 -5.04
CA TYR A 167 9.01 -8.21 -6.03
C TYR A 167 7.75 -7.70 -6.70
N VAL A 168 7.87 -6.47 -7.22
CA VAL A 168 6.96 -5.89 -8.21
C VAL A 168 7.75 -5.42 -9.42
N THR A 169 7.13 -5.39 -10.59
CA THR A 169 7.73 -4.88 -11.82
C THR A 169 6.69 -4.21 -12.71
N ASP A 170 7.13 -3.24 -13.50
CA ASP A 170 6.36 -2.64 -14.60
C ASP A 170 6.66 -3.32 -15.96
N GLY A 171 7.50 -4.37 -15.97
CA GLY A 171 7.98 -5.06 -17.16
C GLY A 171 9.32 -4.53 -17.69
N LEU A 172 9.82 -3.40 -17.17
CA LEU A 172 11.13 -2.83 -17.50
C LEU A 172 12.05 -2.79 -16.27
N THR A 173 11.51 -2.37 -15.13
CA THR A 173 12.20 -2.23 -13.86
C THR A 173 11.58 -3.20 -12.86
N ARG A 174 12.43 -3.93 -12.14
CA ARG A 174 12.03 -4.78 -11.02
C ARG A 174 12.46 -4.11 -9.72
N LEU A 175 11.51 -4.01 -8.80
CA LEU A 175 11.71 -3.58 -7.43
C LEU A 175 11.55 -4.82 -6.54
N ASP A 176 12.65 -5.29 -5.98
CA ASP A 176 12.63 -6.30 -4.92
C ASP A 176 12.41 -5.58 -3.60
N LEU A 177 11.48 -6.06 -2.76
CA LEU A 177 11.17 -5.40 -1.51
C LEU A 177 10.95 -6.37 -0.35
N THR A 178 11.36 -5.93 0.83
CA THR A 178 10.93 -6.50 2.10
C THR A 178 10.32 -5.40 2.95
N SER A 179 9.28 -5.72 3.71
CA SER A 179 8.71 -4.76 4.65
C SER A 179 8.20 -5.46 5.90
N ALA A 180 8.41 -4.85 7.05
CA ALA A 180 7.84 -5.27 8.32
C ALA A 180 6.84 -4.21 8.80
N PHE A 181 5.69 -4.68 9.25
CA PHE A 181 4.59 -3.85 9.71
C PHE A 181 4.31 -4.17 11.17
N THR A 182 4.12 -3.14 11.95
CA THR A 182 3.61 -3.24 13.31
C THR A 182 2.52 -2.20 13.49
N SER A 183 1.31 -2.64 13.79
CA SER A 183 0.16 -1.77 14.02
C SER A 183 -0.43 -2.02 15.38
N THR A 184 -0.90 -0.96 16.01
CA THR A 184 -1.80 -0.96 17.16
C THR A 184 -3.09 -0.22 16.76
N LEU A 185 -4.01 0.01 17.71
CA LEU A 185 -5.22 0.80 17.46
C LEU A 185 -4.95 2.26 17.09
N SER A 186 -3.79 2.81 17.49
CA SER A 186 -3.48 4.23 17.35
C SER A 186 -2.15 4.50 16.66
N ALA A 187 -1.41 3.46 16.26
CA ALA A 187 -0.12 3.64 15.61
C ALA A 187 0.11 2.56 14.55
N LEU A 188 0.87 2.91 13.53
CA LEU A 188 1.38 1.98 12.52
C LEU A 188 2.85 2.34 12.28
N THR A 189 3.74 1.36 12.33
CA THR A 189 5.12 1.52 11.89
C THR A 189 5.40 0.54 10.77
N THR A 190 6.08 1.02 9.75
CA THR A 190 6.56 0.22 8.63
C THR A 190 8.06 0.39 8.53
N HIS A 191 8.77 -0.70 8.26
CA HIS A 191 10.18 -0.68 7.93
C HIS A 191 10.37 -1.45 6.63
N THR A 192 10.71 -0.73 5.56
CA THR A 192 10.79 -1.26 4.20
C THR A 192 12.22 -1.15 3.70
N THR A 193 12.72 -2.22 3.09
CA THR A 193 13.89 -2.18 2.21
C THR A 193 13.44 -2.45 0.79
N ALA A 194 14.00 -1.75 -0.18
CA ALA A 194 13.73 -2.01 -1.58
C ALA A 194 14.98 -1.85 -2.45
N ASP A 195 15.13 -2.73 -3.43
CA ASP A 195 16.30 -2.82 -4.29
C ASP A 195 15.88 -2.81 -5.76
N VAL A 196 16.63 -2.08 -6.58
CA VAL A 196 16.54 -2.16 -8.04
C VAL A 196 17.83 -2.79 -8.54
N ALA A 197 17.84 -4.12 -8.61
CA ALA A 197 19.06 -4.92 -8.85
C ALA A 197 19.83 -4.54 -10.13
N GLY A 198 19.16 -3.96 -11.14
CA GLY A 198 19.79 -3.50 -12.38
C GLY A 198 20.38 -2.09 -12.35
N GLN A 199 20.18 -1.33 -11.27
CA GLN A 199 20.52 0.10 -11.20
C GLN A 199 21.40 0.44 -9.98
N ASP A 200 21.84 -0.55 -9.19
CA ASP A 200 22.59 -0.33 -7.94
C ASP A 200 21.88 0.66 -7.00
N VAL A 201 20.55 0.61 -6.98
CA VAL A 201 19.72 1.45 -6.13
C VAL A 201 19.21 0.63 -4.96
N HIS A 202 19.49 1.12 -3.75
CA HIS A 202 19.01 0.58 -2.49
C HIS A 202 18.22 1.64 -1.71
N VAL A 203 17.04 1.28 -1.23
CA VAL A 203 16.14 2.14 -0.46
C VAL A 203 15.89 1.52 0.90
N VAL A 204 15.94 2.33 1.94
CA VAL A 204 15.46 1.99 3.28
C VAL A 204 14.49 3.07 3.72
N GLU A 205 13.29 2.68 4.13
CA GLU A 205 12.28 3.59 4.61
C GLU A 205 11.69 3.08 5.93
N THR A 206 11.71 3.92 6.96
CA THR A 206 10.90 3.70 8.15
C THR A 206 9.82 4.77 8.22
N VAL A 207 8.55 4.37 8.27
CA VAL A 207 7.45 5.33 8.44
C VAL A 207 6.68 4.98 9.70
N SER A 208 6.59 5.93 10.61
CA SER A 208 5.70 5.85 11.76
C SER A 208 4.49 6.76 11.55
N PHE A 209 3.32 6.20 11.84
CA PHE A 209 2.04 6.86 11.84
C PHE A 209 1.48 6.83 13.25
N ALA A 210 1.00 7.97 13.73
CA ALA A 210 0.28 8.08 14.99
C ALA A 210 -1.06 8.78 14.77
N ALA A 211 -2.15 8.10 15.14
CA ALA A 211 -3.48 8.67 15.18
C ALA A 211 -3.73 9.28 16.57
N ALA A 212 -3.63 10.60 16.65
CA ALA A 212 -4.10 11.40 17.77
C ALA A 212 -5.26 12.31 17.29
N ALA A 213 -5.47 13.45 17.96
CA ALA A 213 -6.39 14.48 17.46
C ALA A 213 -5.96 15.03 16.07
N ALA A 214 -4.66 14.97 15.78
CA ALA A 214 -4.08 15.13 14.45
C ALA A 214 -3.40 13.81 14.03
N VAL A 215 -3.33 13.60 12.72
CA VAL A 215 -2.60 12.49 12.13
C VAL A 215 -1.17 12.93 11.89
N GLU A 216 -0.20 12.24 12.48
CA GLU A 216 1.22 12.50 12.26
C GLU A 216 1.86 11.33 11.50
N LEU A 217 2.58 11.65 10.43
CA LEU A 217 3.41 10.75 9.66
C LEU A 217 4.87 11.17 9.81
N SER A 218 5.73 10.27 10.25
CA SER A 218 7.17 10.53 10.46
C SER A 218 7.99 9.56 9.62
N PRO A 219 8.28 9.90 8.35
CA PRO A 219 9.15 9.08 7.51
C PRO A 219 10.63 9.41 7.73
N ASP A 220 11.42 8.35 7.64
CA ASP A 220 12.86 8.33 7.58
C ASP A 220 13.25 7.51 6.34
N PHE A 221 13.53 8.21 5.26
CA PHE A 221 13.77 7.65 3.93
C PHE A 221 15.23 7.83 3.53
N SER A 222 15.88 6.76 3.09
CA SER A 222 17.24 6.74 2.62
C SER A 222 17.33 6.04 1.27
N LEU A 223 17.95 6.70 0.29
CA LEU A 223 18.24 6.18 -1.04
C LEU A 223 19.76 6.15 -1.21
N THR A 224 20.31 5.00 -1.56
CA THR A 224 21.71 4.84 -1.92
C THR A 224 21.81 4.43 -3.38
N SER A 225 22.66 5.11 -4.15
CA SER A 225 22.94 4.79 -5.55
C SER A 225 24.39 5.11 -5.86
N ALA A 226 25.10 4.18 -6.51
CA ALA A 226 26.51 4.34 -6.92
C ALA A 226 27.45 4.82 -5.78
N GLY A 227 27.15 4.43 -4.53
CA GLY A 227 27.91 4.81 -3.34
C GLY A 227 27.58 6.17 -2.72
N GLU A 228 26.63 6.92 -3.29
CA GLU A 228 26.08 8.13 -2.68
C GLU A 228 24.76 7.84 -1.97
N THR A 229 24.57 8.40 -0.78
CA THR A 229 23.35 8.23 0.01
C THR A 229 22.66 9.57 0.21
N VAL A 230 21.40 9.66 -0.20
CA VAL A 230 20.49 10.77 0.11
C VAL A 230 19.49 10.31 1.16
N ARG A 231 19.36 11.05 2.26
CA ARG A 231 18.41 10.74 3.33
C ARG A 231 17.50 11.93 3.62
N ALA A 232 16.20 11.70 3.64
CA ALA A 232 15.17 12.64 4.06
C ALA A 232 14.49 12.15 5.33
N MET A 233 14.51 12.97 6.37
CA MET A 233 13.87 12.67 7.65
C MET A 233 12.99 13.84 8.08
N GLY A 234 11.76 13.56 8.49
CA GLY A 234 10.84 14.62 8.84
C GLY A 234 9.55 14.14 9.46
N SER A 235 8.61 15.06 9.62
CA SER A 235 7.23 14.74 9.95
C SER A 235 6.26 15.57 9.13
N PHE A 236 5.09 15.00 8.90
CA PHE A 236 3.96 15.61 8.22
C PHE A 236 2.71 15.39 9.06
N VAL A 237 2.07 16.50 9.43
CA VAL A 237 0.91 16.50 10.31
C VAL A 237 -0.31 16.97 9.54
N VAL A 238 -1.41 16.23 9.67
CA VAL A 238 -2.73 16.62 9.17
C VAL A 238 -3.67 16.76 10.35
N ASP A 239 -4.11 17.98 10.60
CA ASP A 239 -5.18 18.26 11.55
C ASP A 239 -6.48 18.46 10.77
N THR A 240 -7.34 17.43 10.83
CA THR A 240 -8.64 17.46 10.16
C THR A 240 -9.65 18.40 10.82
N VAL A 241 -9.46 18.75 12.10
CA VAL A 241 -10.33 19.65 12.86
C VAL A 241 -9.98 21.09 12.53
N ALA A 242 -8.68 21.43 12.58
CA ALA A 242 -8.17 22.75 12.22
C ALA A 242 -8.10 22.97 10.70
N GLN A 243 -8.29 21.90 9.91
CA GLN A 243 -8.11 21.90 8.45
C GLN A 243 -6.72 22.37 8.02
N THR A 244 -5.70 21.98 8.78
CA THR A 244 -4.30 22.29 8.47
C THR A 244 -3.56 21.03 8.07
N ALA A 245 -2.61 21.18 7.16
CA ALA A 245 -1.66 20.14 6.82
C ALA A 245 -0.31 20.77 6.54
N GLY A 246 0.74 20.19 7.13
CA GLY A 246 2.08 20.67 6.88
C GLY A 246 3.14 19.80 7.54
N GLY A 247 4.37 19.95 7.07
CA GLY A 247 5.49 19.16 7.53
C GLY A 247 6.82 19.71 7.07
N SER A 248 7.89 19.20 7.65
CA SER A 248 9.25 19.57 7.27
C SER A 248 10.15 18.36 7.26
N PHE A 249 11.03 18.29 6.26
CA PHE A 249 11.94 17.19 6.01
C PHE A 249 13.35 17.75 5.86
N ALA A 250 14.25 17.35 6.74
CA ALA A 250 15.66 17.62 6.59
C ALA A 250 16.26 16.61 5.59
N VAL A 251 16.95 17.11 4.58
CA VAL A 251 17.61 16.33 3.56
C VAL A 251 19.12 16.41 3.74
N THR A 252 19.75 15.24 3.75
CA THR A 252 21.21 15.10 3.82
C THR A 252 21.73 14.30 2.63
N VAL A 253 22.93 14.65 2.17
CA VAL A 253 23.68 13.90 1.16
C VAL A 253 24.98 13.44 1.80
N ASN A 254 25.21 12.13 1.82
CA ASN A 254 26.35 11.48 2.49
C ASN A 254 26.51 11.95 3.95
N GLY A 255 25.38 12.14 4.65
CA GLY A 255 25.33 12.61 6.04
C GLY A 255 25.55 14.12 6.24
N ARG A 256 25.74 14.90 5.18
CA ARG A 256 25.89 16.37 5.25
C ARG A 256 24.56 17.07 4.97
N PRO A 257 24.17 18.11 5.73
CA PRO A 257 22.97 18.89 5.43
C PRO A 257 23.00 19.45 4.01
N PHE A 258 21.90 19.26 3.27
CA PHE A 258 21.77 19.71 1.89
C PHE A 258 20.62 20.71 1.74
N ALA A 259 19.41 20.33 2.17
CA ALA A 259 18.23 21.18 2.07
C ALA A 259 17.20 20.83 3.15
N THR A 260 16.23 21.71 3.31
CA THR A 260 14.99 21.47 4.05
C THR A 260 13.81 21.60 3.11
N VAL A 261 12.97 20.57 3.04
CA VAL A 261 11.71 20.60 2.29
C VAL A 261 10.57 20.88 3.27
N THR A 262 9.79 21.93 3.03
CA THR A 262 8.59 22.23 3.81
C THR A 262 7.36 21.92 2.97
N LEU A 263 6.48 21.06 3.46
CA LEU A 263 5.20 20.76 2.82
C LEU A 263 4.09 21.58 3.50
N GLY A 264 3.18 22.12 2.71
CA GLY A 264 1.98 22.78 3.20
C GLY A 264 0.82 22.67 2.22
N LEU A 265 -0.35 23.19 2.63
CA LEU A 265 -1.58 23.16 1.81
C LEU A 265 -1.46 23.83 0.43
N HIS A 266 -0.48 24.73 0.27
CA HIS A 266 -0.29 25.51 -0.96
C HIS A 266 0.89 25.02 -1.82
N GLY A 267 1.55 23.93 -1.43
CA GLY A 267 2.67 23.35 -2.15
C GLY A 267 3.89 23.07 -1.26
N ALA A 268 5.00 22.75 -1.91
CA ALA A 268 6.30 22.55 -1.27
C ALA A 268 7.16 23.82 -1.35
N GLY A 269 7.93 24.08 -0.30
CA GLY A 269 9.00 25.08 -0.30
C GLY A 269 10.35 24.42 -0.02
N TYR A 270 11.40 24.92 -0.65
CA TYR A 270 12.76 24.38 -0.54
C TYR A 270 13.68 25.45 0.04
N ALA A 271 14.44 25.08 1.07
CA ALA A 271 15.45 25.95 1.67
C ALA A 271 16.81 25.25 1.62
N ALA A 272 17.80 25.89 1.00
CA ALA A 272 19.16 25.38 0.96
C ALA A 272 19.79 25.36 2.36
N ALA A 273 20.64 24.37 2.64
CA ALA A 273 21.51 24.43 3.80
C ALA A 273 22.56 25.55 3.64
N PRO A 274 23.15 26.05 4.74
CA PRO A 274 24.20 27.08 4.67
C PRO A 274 25.36 26.64 3.76
N GLY A 275 25.69 27.47 2.77
CA GLY A 275 26.75 27.18 1.79
C GLY A 275 26.34 26.29 0.62
N VAL A 276 25.07 25.87 0.56
CA VAL A 276 24.46 25.20 -0.60
C VAL A 276 23.69 26.23 -1.43
N THR A 277 23.76 26.09 -2.74
CA THR A 277 22.85 26.79 -3.67
C THR A 277 22.04 25.72 -4.36
N LEU A 278 20.71 25.84 -4.35
CA LEU A 278 19.82 24.94 -5.06
C LEU A 278 19.56 25.51 -6.46
N ASP A 279 19.60 24.65 -7.47
CA ASP A 279 19.09 24.94 -8.79
C ASP A 279 17.74 24.24 -9.06
N ALA A 280 17.21 24.39 -10.28
CA ALA A 280 15.94 23.79 -10.66
C ALA A 280 15.97 22.25 -10.66
N ALA A 281 17.11 21.64 -10.96
CA ALA A 281 17.27 20.19 -10.95
C ALA A 281 17.32 19.68 -9.51
N ASP A 282 17.95 20.42 -8.59
CA ASP A 282 17.93 20.10 -7.16
C ASP A 282 16.51 20.13 -6.59
N GLU A 283 15.70 21.14 -6.95
CA GLU A 283 14.30 21.22 -6.53
C GLU A 283 13.45 20.07 -7.08
N GLU A 284 13.67 19.68 -8.35
CA GLU A 284 13.02 18.52 -8.96
C GLU A 284 13.41 17.22 -8.26
N ALA A 285 14.69 17.04 -7.92
CA ALA A 285 15.18 15.88 -7.19
C ALA A 285 14.61 15.81 -5.76
N LEU A 286 14.52 16.94 -5.06
CA LEU A 286 13.89 17.03 -3.73
C LEU A 286 12.39 16.69 -3.79
N ALA A 287 11.69 17.16 -4.82
CA ALA A 287 10.29 16.79 -5.05
C ALA A 287 10.12 15.28 -5.33
N ALA A 288 10.99 14.72 -6.16
CA ALA A 288 11.01 13.30 -6.47
C ALA A 288 11.33 12.44 -5.24
N LEU A 289 12.25 12.89 -4.38
CA LEU A 289 12.62 12.20 -3.14
C LEU A 289 11.41 12.07 -2.19
N VAL A 290 10.71 13.18 -1.96
CA VAL A 290 9.50 13.21 -1.12
C VAL A 290 8.40 12.37 -1.76
N SER A 291 8.14 12.52 -3.06
CA SER A 291 7.14 11.70 -3.76
C SER A 291 7.50 10.21 -3.74
N GLY A 292 8.78 9.88 -3.79
CA GLY A 292 9.31 8.52 -3.71
C GLY A 292 9.00 7.87 -2.36
N SER A 293 9.25 8.58 -1.26
CA SER A 293 8.89 8.14 0.10
C SER A 293 7.38 7.88 0.25
N PHE A 294 6.53 8.87 -0.03
CA PHE A 294 5.08 8.68 0.05
C PHE A 294 4.56 7.59 -0.91
N GLY A 295 5.17 7.49 -2.09
CA GLY A 295 4.87 6.46 -3.08
C GLY A 295 5.20 5.05 -2.62
N LEU A 296 6.38 4.85 -2.02
CA LEU A 296 6.82 3.57 -1.48
C LEU A 296 5.92 3.13 -0.32
N PHE A 297 5.71 4.02 0.66
CA PHE A 297 4.79 3.76 1.77
C PHE A 297 3.38 3.39 1.29
N GLY A 298 2.82 4.14 0.33
CA GLY A 298 1.50 3.87 -0.24
C GLY A 298 1.42 2.56 -1.02
N LEU A 299 2.49 2.20 -1.75
CA LEU A 299 2.60 0.92 -2.44
C LEU A 299 2.61 -0.24 -1.45
N VAL A 300 3.50 -0.17 -0.45
CA VAL A 300 3.69 -1.16 0.61
C VAL A 300 2.39 -1.40 1.37
N LEU A 301 1.66 -0.34 1.75
CA LEU A 301 0.33 -0.44 2.35
C LEU A 301 -0.70 -1.09 1.42
N SER A 302 -0.61 -0.85 0.11
CA SER A 302 -1.54 -1.46 -0.86
C SER A 302 -1.28 -2.96 -1.03
N LEU A 303 -0.02 -3.38 -0.97
CA LEU A 303 0.39 -4.77 -1.14
C LEU A 303 0.03 -5.65 0.07
N THR A 304 -0.11 -5.08 1.27
CA THR A 304 -0.54 -5.80 2.49
C THR A 304 -2.04 -5.95 2.66
N LEU A 305 -2.85 -5.21 1.91
CA LEU A 305 -4.31 -5.31 1.99
C LEU A 305 -4.85 -6.75 1.92
N PRO A 306 -4.34 -7.66 1.06
CA PRO A 306 -4.79 -9.05 1.06
C PRO A 306 -4.55 -9.77 2.39
N GLY A 307 -3.40 -9.55 3.05
CA GLY A 307 -3.04 -10.23 4.29
C GLY A 307 -3.87 -9.76 5.48
N LEU A 308 -4.13 -8.44 5.57
CA LEU A 308 -5.05 -7.87 6.56
C LEU A 308 -6.44 -8.54 6.51
N VAL A 309 -6.93 -8.86 5.30
CA VAL A 309 -8.27 -9.44 5.15
C VAL A 309 -8.24 -10.95 5.39
N LEU A 310 -7.15 -11.63 5.04
CA LEU A 310 -6.98 -13.08 5.22
C LEU A 310 -6.47 -13.47 6.62
N GLY A 311 -6.20 -12.50 7.49
CA GLY A 311 -5.69 -12.74 8.84
C GLY A 311 -4.27 -13.34 8.83
N VAL A 312 -3.39 -12.73 8.03
CA VAL A 312 -1.95 -13.00 7.99
C VAL A 312 -1.22 -12.04 8.90
#